data_AF-A0A2K2TYD9-F1
#
_entry.id   AF-A0A2K2TYD9-F1
#
_cell.length_a   1.000
_cell.length_b   1.000
_cell.length_c   1.000
_cell.angle_alpha   90.00
_cell.angle_beta   90.00
_cell.angle_gamma   90.00
#
_symmetry.space_group_name_H-M   'P 1'
#
loop_
_entity.id
_entity.type
_entity.pdbx_description
1 polymer ?
#
loop_
_entity_poly.entity_id
_entity_poly.type
_entity_poly.pdbx_seq_one_letter_code
_entity_poly.pdbx_strand_id
1 'polypeptide(L)'
;MPSKPIEYKGKRYESKAALCQEYGIQPSMLQNRLRLGWSLEAAVETAPKTKVTNGAVVFYDGKRYPSVKSLARELELPYSSLQHYYARRGDIEEAVKCCRESSAQVLKLWGNVYESLSEIAHTFGLSYYHLSSRMRDGGELEEVVKNALSLEPVTFHGRSYECFVDLCSEYQIQPSNVYGRLGMGFSLEEALTRPIKPIGNRRATSYKGVDYESRVALCRAYGLSYGMVDEQTRTNPLDFLEVFDVFVQFKERIGMPKEELLGYIPHCRMNGKLHKSILPILRDAGITSNAFYTYKYKRGYENVFEALKGMQAEKRTAYLIEGKPVFDVELRKKYTKRQMEEMEKLKIQVPRYPTLQAFDFDTGCCDTEQIYYEVLNSKLQEKEETMELHMV
;
A
#
# COMPACT_ATOMS: atom_id res chain seq x y z
N MET A 1 56.64 -48.41 40.49
CA MET A 1 57.90 -48.85 39.84
C MET A 1 58.92 -47.74 40.03
N PRO A 2 60.04 -47.96 40.73
CA PRO A 2 61.08 -46.94 40.88
C PRO A 2 61.64 -46.57 39.50
N SER A 3 61.81 -45.28 39.24
CA SER A 3 62.29 -44.77 37.96
C SER A 3 63.74 -45.20 37.73
N LYS A 4 64.03 -45.79 36.58
CA LYS A 4 65.42 -46.12 36.22
C LYS A 4 66.21 -44.81 36.04
N PRO A 5 67.36 -44.65 36.72
CA PRO A 5 68.22 -43.50 36.53
C PRO A 5 68.78 -43.48 35.12
N ILE A 6 68.96 -42.29 34.55
CA ILE A 6 69.42 -42.08 33.18
C ILE A 6 70.57 -41.11 33.18
N GLU A 7 71.60 -41.45 32.41
CA GLU A 7 72.74 -40.59 32.18
C GLU A 7 72.56 -39.86 30.85
N TYR A 8 72.69 -38.54 30.88
CA TYR A 8 72.58 -37.69 29.69
C TYR A 8 73.60 -36.57 29.78
N LYS A 9 74.49 -36.47 28.78
CA LYS A 9 75.60 -35.49 28.70
C LYS A 9 76.45 -35.42 29.99
N GLY A 10 76.77 -36.57 30.57
CA GLY A 10 77.62 -36.67 31.77
C GLY A 10 76.96 -36.26 33.10
N LYS A 11 75.65 -35.94 33.10
CA LYS A 11 74.84 -35.79 34.31
C LYS A 11 73.95 -37.01 34.52
N ARG A 12 73.85 -37.47 35.76
CA ARG A 12 72.97 -38.58 36.17
C ARG A 12 71.66 -38.04 36.73
N TYR A 13 70.55 -38.42 36.11
CA TYR A 13 69.20 -38.04 36.51
C TYR A 13 68.51 -39.20 37.20
N GLU A 14 67.78 -38.93 38.29
CA GLU A 14 67.05 -39.95 39.05
C GLU A 14 65.88 -40.57 38.27
N SER A 15 65.37 -39.86 37.26
CA SER A 15 64.27 -40.33 36.42
C SER A 15 64.25 -39.65 35.05
N LYS A 16 63.54 -40.27 34.09
CA LYS A 16 63.16 -39.63 32.82
C LYS A 16 62.40 -38.32 33.05
N ALA A 17 61.61 -38.24 34.12
CA ALA A 17 60.84 -37.04 34.44
C ALA A 17 61.74 -35.88 34.88
N ALA A 18 62.78 -36.15 35.67
CA ALA A 18 63.77 -35.14 36.07
C ALA A 18 64.55 -34.59 34.87
N LEU A 19 64.96 -35.45 33.95
CA LEU A 19 65.58 -35.04 32.68
C LEU A 19 64.62 -34.16 31.86
N CYS A 20 63.37 -34.58 31.71
CA CYS A 20 62.33 -33.83 31.01
C CYS A 20 62.06 -32.45 31.63
N GLN A 21 62.14 -32.33 32.97
CA GLN A 21 61.93 -31.08 33.68
C GLN A 21 63.06 -30.07 33.47
N GLU A 22 64.33 -30.52 33.48
CA GLU A 22 65.49 -29.64 33.28
C GLU A 22 65.56 -29.13 31.82
N TYR A 23 65.20 -29.96 30.84
CA TYR A 23 65.25 -29.60 29.42
C TYR A 23 63.91 -29.06 28.86
N GLY A 24 62.87 -28.93 29.69
CA GLY A 24 61.58 -28.35 29.29
C GLY A 24 60.77 -29.20 28.30
N ILE A 25 60.89 -30.53 28.34
CA ILE A 25 60.23 -31.48 27.43
C ILE A 25 59.14 -32.24 28.17
N GLN A 26 58.01 -32.49 27.51
CA GLN A 26 56.95 -33.31 28.11
C GLN A 26 57.37 -34.80 28.19
N PRO A 27 57.24 -35.48 29.35
CA PRO A 27 57.64 -36.88 29.51
C PRO A 27 57.02 -37.85 28.48
N SER A 28 55.77 -37.60 28.09
CA SER A 28 55.07 -38.38 27.06
C SER A 28 55.70 -38.25 25.67
N MET A 29 56.26 -37.08 25.35
CA MET A 29 56.95 -36.81 24.08
C MET A 29 58.28 -37.56 24.02
N LEU A 30 59.09 -37.50 25.10
CA LEU A 30 60.34 -38.25 25.19
C LEU A 30 60.09 -39.76 25.06
N GLN A 31 59.06 -40.27 25.73
CA GLN A 31 58.70 -41.69 25.67
C GLN A 31 58.25 -42.13 24.26
N ASN A 32 57.46 -41.30 23.57
CA ASN A 32 57.06 -41.57 22.19
C ASN A 32 58.25 -41.57 21.22
N ARG A 33 59.17 -40.61 21.34
CA ARG A 33 60.38 -40.53 20.49
C ARG A 33 61.28 -41.74 20.68
N LEU A 34 61.50 -42.17 21.93
CA LEU A 34 62.27 -43.39 22.22
C LEU A 34 61.59 -44.66 21.69
N ARG A 35 60.26 -44.76 21.76
CA ARG A 35 59.50 -45.88 21.17
C ARG A 35 59.60 -45.92 19.65
N LEU A 36 59.74 -44.77 19.00
CA LEU A 36 59.97 -44.63 17.56
C LEU A 36 61.45 -44.84 17.16
N GLY A 37 62.31 -45.31 18.07
CA GLY A 37 63.70 -45.67 17.80
C GLY A 37 64.70 -44.50 17.81
N TRP A 38 64.32 -43.33 18.33
CA TRP A 38 65.21 -42.17 18.40
C TRP A 38 66.30 -42.37 19.46
N SER A 39 67.51 -41.86 19.21
CA SER A 39 68.53 -41.77 20.25
C SER A 39 68.10 -40.77 21.34
N LEU A 40 68.58 -40.99 22.57
CA LEU A 40 68.24 -40.13 23.72
C LEU A 40 68.64 -38.67 23.46
N GLU A 41 69.77 -38.44 22.77
CA GLU A 41 70.25 -37.12 22.37
C GLU A 41 69.33 -36.44 21.35
N ALA A 42 69.01 -37.11 20.24
CA ALA A 42 68.10 -36.55 19.24
C ALA A 42 66.70 -36.29 19.83
N ALA A 43 66.26 -37.14 20.76
CA ALA A 43 64.96 -37.04 21.39
C ALA A 43 64.84 -35.85 22.36
N VAL A 44 65.94 -35.43 22.99
CA VAL A 44 65.99 -34.27 23.91
C VAL A 44 66.31 -32.97 23.17
N GLU A 45 67.22 -32.98 22.19
CA GLU A 45 67.65 -31.75 21.51
C GLU A 45 66.68 -31.24 20.44
N THR A 46 65.76 -32.09 19.96
CA THR A 46 64.76 -31.65 18.98
C THR A 46 63.72 -30.78 19.65
N ALA A 47 63.83 -29.46 19.43
CA ALA A 47 62.90 -28.44 19.90
C ALA A 47 61.44 -28.86 19.69
N PRO A 48 60.52 -28.56 20.63
CA PRO A 48 59.10 -28.91 20.52
C PRO A 48 58.46 -28.10 19.38
N LYS A 49 58.65 -28.56 18.14
CA LYS A 49 57.89 -28.06 16.99
C LYS A 49 56.43 -28.49 17.20
N THR A 50 55.60 -27.47 17.36
CA THR A 50 54.14 -27.41 17.23
C THR A 50 53.40 -28.75 17.21
N LYS A 51 52.49 -28.92 18.19
CA LYS A 51 51.53 -30.01 18.31
C LYS A 51 51.23 -30.66 16.95
N VAL A 52 51.76 -31.87 16.74
CA VAL A 52 51.35 -32.71 15.60
C VAL A 52 49.89 -33.06 15.87
N THR A 53 48.98 -32.27 15.32
CA THR A 53 47.58 -32.66 15.23
C THR A 53 47.49 -33.76 14.18
N ASN A 54 46.71 -34.81 14.46
CA ASN A 54 46.43 -35.96 13.58
C ASN A 54 45.72 -35.59 12.25
N GLY A 55 45.87 -34.37 11.75
CA GLY A 55 45.26 -33.90 10.52
C GLY A 55 46.17 -34.13 9.32
N ALA A 56 45.57 -34.41 8.15
CA ALA A 56 46.28 -34.46 6.89
C ALA A 56 47.00 -33.13 6.62
N VAL A 57 48.28 -33.20 6.27
CA VAL A 57 49.08 -32.05 5.85
C VAL A 57 48.55 -31.56 4.51
N VAL A 58 48.28 -30.26 4.39
CA VAL A 58 47.77 -29.65 3.16
C VAL A 58 48.70 -28.54 2.67
N PHE A 59 48.83 -28.42 1.36
CA PHE A 59 49.59 -27.36 0.71
C PHE A 59 48.62 -26.39 0.06
N TYR A 60 48.71 -25.11 0.40
CA TYR A 60 47.86 -24.08 -0.20
C TYR A 60 48.71 -22.84 -0.45
N ASP A 61 48.68 -22.33 -1.69
CA ASP A 61 49.46 -21.15 -2.12
C ASP A 61 50.96 -21.26 -1.80
N GLY A 62 51.55 -22.44 -2.08
CA GLY A 62 52.96 -22.73 -1.81
C GLY A 62 53.34 -22.88 -0.33
N LYS A 63 52.41 -22.66 0.61
CA LYS A 63 52.64 -22.81 2.06
C LYS A 63 52.17 -24.18 2.55
N ARG A 64 52.96 -24.79 3.42
CA ARG A 64 52.64 -26.07 4.08
C ARG A 64 51.89 -25.83 5.38
N TYR A 65 50.66 -26.32 5.46
CA TYR A 65 49.84 -26.25 6.67
C TYR A 65 49.79 -27.62 7.38
N PRO A 66 49.99 -27.67 8.72
CA PRO A 66 49.94 -28.92 9.48
C PRO A 66 48.57 -29.64 9.46
N SER A 67 47.49 -28.93 9.14
CA SER A 67 46.14 -29.48 9.02
C SER A 67 45.20 -28.56 8.23
N VAL A 68 44.08 -29.11 7.75
CA VAL A 68 42.95 -28.32 7.22
C VAL A 68 42.44 -27.30 8.25
N LYS A 69 42.53 -27.62 9.55
CA LYS A 69 42.13 -26.72 10.64
C LYS A 69 43.05 -25.52 10.81
N SER A 70 44.36 -25.69 10.60
CA SER A 70 45.30 -24.56 10.59
C SER A 70 45.11 -23.68 9.37
N LEU A 71 44.80 -24.27 8.21
CA LEU A 71 44.49 -23.51 7.00
C LEU A 71 43.20 -22.71 7.18
N ALA A 72 42.15 -23.33 7.71
CA ALA A 72 40.88 -22.66 8.01
C ALA A 72 41.06 -21.46 8.95
N ARG A 73 41.95 -21.57 9.95
CA ARG A 73 42.23 -20.48 10.88
C ARG A 73 42.99 -19.32 10.22
N GLU A 74 43.96 -19.63 9.37
CA GLU A 74 44.74 -18.59 8.65
C GLU A 74 43.88 -17.84 7.63
N LEU A 75 43.00 -18.56 6.93
CA LEU A 75 42.12 -17.99 5.91
C LEU A 75 40.80 -17.44 6.49
N GLU A 76 40.62 -17.47 7.81
CA GLU A 76 39.38 -17.09 8.51
C GLU A 76 38.11 -17.79 7.96
N LEU A 77 38.26 -19.05 7.51
CA LEU A 77 37.18 -19.84 6.95
C LEU A 77 36.58 -20.81 7.99
N PRO A 78 35.28 -21.16 7.89
CA PRO A 78 34.68 -22.18 8.74
C PRO A 78 35.34 -23.54 8.51
N TYR A 79 36.00 -24.07 9.55
CA TYR A 79 36.71 -25.36 9.48
C TYR A 79 35.79 -26.51 9.03
N SER A 80 34.55 -26.56 9.52
CA SER A 80 33.56 -27.58 9.16
C SER A 80 33.21 -27.56 7.68
N SER A 81 32.97 -26.38 7.12
CA SER A 81 32.67 -26.19 5.70
C SER A 81 33.87 -26.57 4.83
N LEU A 82 35.07 -26.06 5.16
CA LEU A 82 36.29 -26.36 4.43
C LEU A 82 36.63 -27.85 4.44
N GLN A 83 36.47 -28.51 5.60
CA GLN A 83 36.67 -29.96 5.71
C GLN A 83 35.65 -30.76 4.90
N HIS A 84 34.38 -30.35 4.90
CA HIS A 84 33.32 -31.01 4.13
C HIS A 84 33.59 -30.93 2.61
N TYR A 85 34.00 -29.76 2.11
CA TYR A 85 34.36 -29.62 0.70
C TYR A 85 35.62 -30.39 0.34
N TYR A 86 36.64 -30.35 1.20
CA TYR A 86 37.89 -31.11 1.00
C TYR A 86 37.65 -32.62 1.00
N ALA A 87 36.80 -33.14 1.89
CA ALA A 87 36.46 -34.56 1.95
C ALA A 87 35.71 -35.08 0.72
N ARG A 88 34.95 -34.22 0.02
CA ARG A 88 34.21 -34.60 -1.20
C ARG A 88 35.01 -34.45 -2.49
N ARG A 89 35.85 -33.41 -2.59
CA ARG A 89 36.56 -33.06 -3.83
C ARG A 89 38.02 -33.51 -3.86
N GLY A 90 38.65 -33.70 -2.70
CA GLY A 90 40.06 -34.11 -2.59
C GLY A 90 41.08 -33.02 -2.91
N ASP A 91 40.67 -31.92 -3.54
CA ASP A 91 41.50 -30.73 -3.80
C ASP A 91 41.24 -29.62 -2.77
N ILE A 92 42.32 -29.10 -2.18
CA ILE A 92 42.26 -28.04 -1.18
C ILE A 92 42.03 -26.66 -1.79
N GLU A 93 42.53 -26.38 -3.00
CA GLU A 93 42.32 -25.09 -3.65
C GLU A 93 40.86 -24.91 -4.07
N GLU A 94 40.30 -25.95 -4.68
CA GLU A 94 38.89 -25.98 -5.06
C GLU A 94 37.96 -25.96 -3.83
N ALA A 95 38.34 -26.66 -2.75
CA ALA A 95 37.58 -26.62 -1.50
C ALA A 95 37.57 -25.23 -0.86
N VAL A 96 38.71 -24.50 -0.88
CA VAL A 96 38.78 -23.12 -0.40
C VAL A 96 37.92 -22.20 -1.28
N LYS A 97 37.96 -22.36 -2.60
CA LYS A 97 37.14 -21.59 -3.53
C LYS A 97 35.64 -21.80 -3.27
N CYS A 98 35.18 -23.05 -3.19
CA CYS A 98 33.78 -23.36 -2.87
C CYS A 98 33.36 -22.90 -1.48
N CYS A 99 34.26 -22.95 -0.49
CA CYS A 99 33.99 -22.43 0.85
C CYS A 99 33.79 -20.90 0.84
N ARG A 100 34.54 -20.18 -0.01
CA ARG A 100 34.36 -18.73 -0.20
C ARG A 100 33.07 -18.41 -0.96
N GLU A 101 32.79 -19.12 -2.05
CA GLU A 101 31.58 -18.92 -2.87
C GLU A 101 30.28 -19.19 -2.09
N SER A 102 30.26 -20.25 -1.27
CA SER A 102 29.12 -20.55 -0.39
C SER A 102 28.93 -19.52 0.73
N SER A 103 30.02 -18.94 1.24
CA SER A 103 29.95 -17.86 2.22
C SER A 103 29.52 -16.51 1.61
N ALA A 104 29.64 -16.36 0.28
CA ALA A 104 29.27 -15.15 -0.46
C ALA A 104 27.83 -15.15 -0.96
N GLN A 105 27.03 -16.19 -0.67
CA GLN A 105 25.64 -16.27 -1.13
C GLN A 105 24.73 -15.39 -0.28
N VAL A 106 24.81 -14.09 -0.54
CA VAL A 106 23.95 -13.07 0.05
C VAL A 106 22.49 -13.35 -0.34
N LEU A 107 21.64 -13.58 0.66
CA LEU A 107 20.23 -13.82 0.47
C LEU A 107 19.46 -12.51 0.56
N LYS A 108 18.68 -12.17 -0.46
CA LYS A 108 17.79 -11.01 -0.44
C LYS A 108 16.37 -11.46 -0.14
N LEU A 109 15.77 -10.88 0.89
CA LEU A 109 14.39 -11.13 1.28
C LEU A 109 13.74 -9.78 1.61
N TRP A 110 12.71 -9.41 0.84
CA TRP A 110 11.97 -8.16 1.02
C TRP A 110 12.85 -6.91 1.09
N GLY A 111 13.79 -6.78 0.16
CA GLY A 111 14.70 -5.64 0.10
C GLY A 111 15.83 -5.64 1.16
N ASN A 112 15.78 -6.55 2.13
CA ASN A 112 16.82 -6.75 3.12
C ASN A 112 17.82 -7.84 2.70
N VAL A 113 19.06 -7.66 3.13
CA VAL A 113 20.19 -8.55 2.86
C VAL A 113 20.48 -9.38 4.11
N TYR A 114 20.51 -10.70 3.96
CA TYR A 114 20.82 -11.66 5.01
C TYR A 114 22.04 -12.50 4.60
N GLU A 115 22.90 -12.80 5.57
CA GLU A 115 24.11 -13.60 5.43
C GLU A 115 23.80 -15.10 5.32
N SER A 116 22.68 -15.56 5.88
CA SER A 116 22.30 -16.98 5.82
C SER A 116 20.81 -17.26 6.02
N LEU A 117 20.37 -18.45 5.60
CA LEU A 117 19.02 -18.97 5.92
C LEU A 117 18.79 -19.10 7.43
N SER A 118 19.86 -19.30 8.21
CA SER A 118 19.79 -19.38 9.68
C SER A 118 19.46 -18.03 10.29
N GLU A 119 20.01 -16.95 9.73
CA GLU A 119 19.72 -15.58 10.16
C GLU A 119 18.25 -15.23 9.90
N ILE A 120 17.71 -15.60 8.73
CA ILE A 120 16.29 -15.46 8.42
C ILE A 120 15.45 -16.25 9.42
N ALA A 121 15.80 -17.51 9.68
CA ALA A 121 15.09 -18.35 10.64
C ALA A 121 15.04 -17.70 12.04
N HIS A 122 16.16 -17.15 12.52
CA HIS A 122 16.22 -16.47 13.81
C HIS A 122 15.44 -15.14 13.84
N THR A 123 15.56 -14.33 12.79
CA THR A 123 14.91 -13.02 12.71
C THR A 123 13.39 -13.13 12.69
N PHE A 124 12.87 -14.12 11.96
CA PHE A 124 11.45 -14.39 11.84
C PHE A 124 10.94 -15.41 12.85
N GLY A 125 11.80 -15.96 13.71
CA GLY A 125 11.40 -16.94 14.73
C GLY A 125 10.87 -18.26 14.18
N LEU A 126 11.38 -18.69 13.01
CA LEU A 126 10.92 -19.85 12.24
C LEU A 126 11.87 -21.04 12.40
N SER A 127 11.38 -22.24 12.07
CA SER A 127 12.20 -23.45 12.02
C SER A 127 13.18 -23.44 10.84
N TYR A 128 14.47 -23.43 11.12
CA TYR A 128 15.53 -23.56 10.10
C TYR A 128 15.34 -24.82 9.25
N TYR A 129 14.93 -25.93 9.86
CA TYR A 129 14.76 -27.21 9.16
C TYR A 129 13.71 -27.10 8.06
N HIS A 130 12.55 -26.49 8.35
CA HIS A 130 11.48 -26.33 7.37
C HIS A 130 11.87 -25.38 6.23
N LEU A 131 12.50 -24.24 6.55
CA LEU A 131 13.03 -23.32 5.53
C LEU A 131 14.05 -24.04 4.63
N SER A 132 14.97 -24.81 5.22
CA SER A 132 16.00 -25.54 4.48
C SER A 132 15.44 -26.67 3.59
N SER A 133 14.37 -27.34 4.04
CA SER A 133 13.70 -28.38 3.25
C SER A 133 13.00 -27.79 2.05
N ARG A 134 12.18 -26.75 2.24
CA ARG A 134 11.43 -26.12 1.14
C ARG A 134 12.31 -25.40 0.13
N MET A 135 13.45 -24.86 0.58
CA MET A 135 14.47 -24.31 -0.32
C MET A 135 15.13 -25.40 -1.18
N ARG A 136 15.27 -26.63 -0.66
CA ARG A 136 15.78 -27.78 -1.43
C ARG A 136 14.80 -28.25 -2.49
N ASP A 137 13.50 -28.10 -2.22
CA ASP A 137 12.41 -28.43 -3.14
C ASP A 137 12.24 -27.38 -4.27
N GLY A 138 13.09 -26.35 -4.30
CA GLY A 138 13.15 -25.34 -5.38
C GLY A 138 12.22 -24.15 -5.20
N GLY A 139 11.70 -23.91 -3.98
CA GLY A 139 10.86 -22.76 -3.69
C GLY A 139 11.62 -21.43 -3.71
N GLU A 140 10.92 -20.35 -4.09
CA GLU A 140 11.43 -18.98 -3.96
C GLU A 140 11.51 -18.58 -2.48
N LEU A 141 12.61 -17.94 -2.06
CA LEU A 141 12.88 -17.58 -0.67
C LEU A 141 11.74 -16.77 -0.04
N GLU A 142 11.17 -15.81 -0.76
CA GLU A 142 10.06 -15.00 -0.23
C GLU A 142 8.80 -15.83 0.03
N GLU A 143 8.44 -16.70 -0.91
CA GLU A 143 7.24 -17.53 -0.81
C GLU A 143 7.39 -18.61 0.27
N VAL A 144 8.59 -19.19 0.39
CA VAL A 144 8.93 -20.14 1.46
C VAL A 144 8.75 -19.49 2.83
N VAL A 145 9.25 -18.26 3.03
CA VAL A 145 9.13 -17.55 4.31
C VAL A 145 7.69 -17.10 4.58
N LYS A 146 6.94 -16.60 3.58
CA LYS A 146 5.50 -16.25 3.74
C LYS A 146 4.68 -17.45 4.17
N ASN A 147 4.91 -18.59 3.53
CA ASN A 147 4.20 -19.83 3.84
C ASN A 147 4.57 -20.35 5.23
N ALA A 148 5.84 -20.26 5.63
CA ALA A 148 6.28 -20.65 6.96
C ALA A 148 5.65 -19.76 8.05
N LEU A 149 5.64 -18.43 7.88
CA LEU A 149 4.97 -17.50 8.79
C LEU A 149 3.47 -17.79 8.97
N SER A 150 2.83 -18.28 7.91
CA SER A 150 1.38 -18.54 7.94
C SER A 150 1.02 -19.89 8.59
N LEU A 151 1.93 -20.86 8.59
CA LEU A 151 1.65 -22.25 8.99
C LEU A 151 2.31 -22.66 10.32
N GLU A 152 3.39 -21.98 10.71
CA GLU A 152 4.20 -22.37 11.86
C GLU A 152 4.07 -21.38 13.02
N PRO A 153 4.28 -21.85 14.26
CA PRO A 153 4.38 -20.95 15.40
C PRO A 153 5.61 -20.07 15.26
N VAL A 154 5.42 -18.78 15.52
CA VAL A 154 6.44 -17.73 15.34
C VAL A 154 7.00 -17.33 16.70
N THR A 155 8.31 -17.27 16.84
CA THR A 155 8.96 -16.77 18.07
C THR A 155 9.48 -15.36 17.89
N PHE A 156 8.96 -14.40 18.66
CA PHE A 156 9.38 -12.99 18.59
C PHE A 156 9.61 -12.44 20.00
N HIS A 157 10.79 -11.83 20.24
CA HIS A 157 11.27 -11.36 21.55
C HIS A 157 11.09 -12.36 22.72
N GLY A 158 11.33 -13.65 22.46
CA GLY A 158 11.23 -14.70 23.49
C GLY A 158 9.80 -15.13 23.84
N ARG A 159 8.78 -14.64 23.12
CA ARG A 159 7.40 -15.15 23.17
C ARG A 159 7.12 -15.99 21.92
N SER A 160 6.37 -17.08 22.09
CA SER A 160 5.90 -17.92 20.99
C SER A 160 4.43 -17.61 20.71
N TYR A 161 4.11 -17.41 19.43
CA TYR A 161 2.79 -17.12 18.91
C TYR A 161 2.35 -18.31 18.04
N GLU A 162 1.09 -18.73 18.12
CA GLU A 162 0.60 -19.92 17.39
C GLU A 162 0.62 -19.69 15.88
N CYS A 163 0.36 -18.47 15.43
CA CYS A 163 0.54 -18.06 14.04
C CYS A 163 0.98 -16.59 13.91
N PHE A 164 1.42 -16.19 12.72
CA PHE A 164 1.80 -14.80 12.45
C PHE A 164 0.67 -13.79 12.67
N VAL A 165 -0.60 -14.21 12.57
CA VAL A 165 -1.75 -13.35 12.84
C VAL A 165 -1.82 -12.97 14.33
N ASP A 166 -1.47 -13.88 15.22
CA ASP A 166 -1.45 -13.62 16.67
C ASP A 166 -0.34 -12.65 17.04
N LEU A 167 0.84 -12.82 16.43
CA LEU A 167 1.93 -11.85 16.54
C LEU A 167 1.49 -10.46 16.09
N CYS A 168 0.87 -10.35 14.92
CA CYS A 168 0.38 -9.07 14.41
C CYS A 168 -0.71 -8.46 15.32
N SER A 169 -1.56 -9.29 15.93
CA SER A 169 -2.65 -8.87 16.80
C SER A 169 -2.14 -8.27 18.13
N GLU A 170 -1.08 -8.81 18.72
CA GLU A 170 -0.43 -8.24 19.91
C GLU A 170 0.03 -6.80 19.67
N TYR A 171 0.55 -6.51 18.47
CA TYR A 171 0.99 -5.17 18.06
C TYR A 171 -0.11 -4.33 17.40
N GLN A 172 -1.37 -4.77 17.45
CA GLN A 172 -2.54 -4.08 16.87
C GLN A 172 -2.37 -3.69 15.39
N ILE A 173 -1.68 -4.53 14.61
CA ILE A 173 -1.43 -4.29 13.19
C ILE A 173 -2.00 -5.44 12.35
N GLN A 174 -2.51 -5.14 11.15
CA GLN A 174 -2.95 -6.19 10.24
C GLN A 174 -1.74 -6.83 9.52
N PRO A 175 -1.73 -8.17 9.30
CA PRO A 175 -0.66 -8.86 8.58
C PRO A 175 -0.34 -8.26 7.21
N SER A 176 -1.37 -7.77 6.49
CA SER A 176 -1.22 -7.08 5.20
C SER A 176 -0.31 -5.85 5.29
N ASN A 177 -0.45 -5.06 6.36
CA ASN A 177 0.37 -3.88 6.60
C ASN A 177 1.82 -4.27 6.94
N VAL A 178 2.00 -5.36 7.69
CA VAL A 178 3.33 -5.88 8.02
C VAL A 178 4.03 -6.37 6.74
N TYR A 179 3.36 -7.16 5.90
CA TYR A 179 3.92 -7.58 4.61
C TYR A 179 4.24 -6.41 3.68
N GLY A 180 3.37 -5.39 3.62
CA GLY A 180 3.63 -4.17 2.86
C GLY A 180 4.87 -3.42 3.35
N ARG A 181 5.08 -3.36 4.67
CA ARG A 181 6.28 -2.76 5.28
C ARG A 181 7.54 -3.60 5.02
N LEU A 182 7.45 -4.92 5.17
CA LEU A 182 8.55 -5.81 4.82
C LEU A 182 8.96 -5.57 3.36
N GLY A 183 8.02 -5.55 2.42
CA GLY A 183 8.30 -5.27 1.00
C GLY A 183 8.92 -3.89 0.70
N MET A 184 8.80 -2.92 1.63
CA MET A 184 9.46 -1.61 1.56
C MET A 184 10.89 -1.63 2.15
N GLY A 185 11.40 -2.78 2.59
CA GLY A 185 12.72 -2.92 3.20
C GLY A 185 12.74 -2.72 4.72
N PHE A 186 11.60 -2.65 5.41
CA PHE A 186 11.61 -2.58 6.87
C PHE A 186 11.97 -3.93 7.48
N SER A 187 12.68 -3.91 8.62
CA SER A 187 12.87 -5.10 9.45
C SER A 187 11.54 -5.58 10.04
N LEU A 188 11.46 -6.84 10.50
CA LEU A 188 10.25 -7.35 11.16
C LEU A 188 9.86 -6.51 12.39
N GLU A 189 10.85 -6.12 13.19
CA GLU A 189 10.65 -5.26 14.37
C GLU A 189 10.07 -3.91 13.98
N GLU A 190 10.64 -3.22 12.99
CA GLU A 190 10.10 -1.97 12.48
C GLU A 190 8.72 -2.12 11.86
N ALA A 191 8.50 -3.23 11.16
CA ALA A 191 7.22 -3.52 10.51
C ALA A 191 6.10 -3.67 11.54
N LEU A 192 6.39 -4.23 12.73
CA LEU A 192 5.43 -4.40 13.83
C LEU A 192 5.30 -3.16 14.73
N THR A 193 6.42 -2.49 15.04
CA THR A 193 6.45 -1.45 16.08
C THR A 193 6.26 -0.03 15.56
N ARG A 194 6.55 0.24 14.28
CA ARG A 194 6.43 1.61 13.77
C ARG A 194 4.96 2.04 13.83
N PRO A 195 4.65 3.16 14.50
CA PRO A 195 3.28 3.65 14.55
C PRO A 195 2.80 3.89 13.13
N ILE A 196 1.58 3.42 12.83
CA ILE A 196 0.92 3.73 11.57
C ILE A 196 0.81 5.26 11.54
N LYS A 197 1.52 5.94 10.62
CA LYS A 197 1.29 7.37 10.39
C LYS A 197 -0.21 7.53 10.17
N PRO A 198 -0.92 8.38 10.94
CA PRO A 198 -2.35 8.56 10.74
C PRO A 198 -2.56 8.92 9.26
N ILE A 199 -3.30 8.06 8.56
CA ILE A 199 -3.68 8.28 7.17
C ILE A 199 -4.65 9.45 7.19
N GLY A 200 -4.12 10.64 6.90
CA GLY A 200 -4.88 11.87 6.89
C GLY A 200 -3.96 13.04 7.19
N ASN A 201 -3.75 13.88 6.18
CA ASN A 201 -3.24 15.23 6.37
C ASN A 201 -4.10 15.91 7.47
N ARG A 202 -3.60 15.95 8.71
CA ARG A 202 -4.15 16.81 9.77
C ARG A 202 -3.77 18.25 9.46
N ARG A 203 -4.23 18.76 8.31
CA ARG A 203 -4.31 20.19 8.07
C ARG A 203 -5.46 20.70 8.91
N ALA A 204 -5.19 20.91 10.19
CA ALA A 204 -6.13 21.58 11.08
C ALA A 204 -6.56 22.88 10.39
N THR A 205 -7.86 23.15 10.42
CA THR A 205 -8.43 24.30 9.70
C THR A 205 -9.49 24.93 10.58
N SER A 206 -9.44 26.25 10.73
CA SER A 206 -10.44 27.03 11.42
C SER A 206 -11.44 27.60 10.40
N TYR A 207 -12.74 27.46 10.64
CA TYR A 207 -13.78 28.08 9.82
C TYR A 207 -14.85 28.70 10.72
N LYS A 208 -15.17 29.98 10.50
CA LYS A 208 -16.11 30.79 11.30
C LYS A 208 -15.86 30.70 12.83
N GLY A 209 -14.60 30.67 13.25
CA GLY A 209 -14.19 30.63 14.65
C GLY A 209 -14.26 29.25 15.33
N VAL A 210 -14.57 28.18 14.58
CA VAL A 210 -14.51 26.79 15.07
C VAL A 210 -13.32 26.08 14.46
N ASP A 211 -12.54 25.41 15.29
CA ASP A 211 -11.38 24.62 14.87
C ASP A 211 -11.77 23.19 14.54
N TYR A 212 -11.30 22.71 13.39
CA TYR A 212 -11.52 21.35 12.90
C TYR A 212 -10.18 20.62 12.79
N GLU A 213 -10.16 19.35 13.21
CA GLU A 213 -8.96 18.49 13.18
C GLU A 213 -8.40 18.27 11.78
N SER A 214 -9.26 18.40 10.76
CA SER A 214 -8.87 18.31 9.35
C SER A 214 -9.90 18.98 8.45
N ARG A 215 -9.48 19.31 7.22
CA ARG A 215 -10.38 19.70 6.13
C ARG A 215 -11.51 18.70 5.87
N VAL A 216 -11.24 17.40 6.04
CA VAL A 216 -12.25 16.34 5.91
C VAL A 216 -13.29 16.43 7.04
N ALA A 217 -12.85 16.71 8.27
CA ALA A 217 -13.75 16.90 9.41
C ALA A 217 -14.64 18.13 9.22
N LEU A 218 -14.08 19.24 8.69
CA LEU A 218 -14.86 20.42 8.30
C LEU A 218 -15.93 20.08 7.25
N CYS A 219 -15.55 19.39 6.17
CA CYS A 219 -16.50 18.92 5.15
C CYS A 219 -17.63 18.07 5.75
N ARG A 220 -17.31 17.11 6.63
CA ARG A 220 -18.30 16.26 7.28
C ARG A 220 -19.27 17.03 8.16
N ALA A 221 -18.79 18.04 8.91
CA ALA A 221 -19.63 18.85 9.79
C ALA A 221 -20.71 19.67 9.03
N TYR A 222 -20.50 19.94 7.75
CA TYR A 222 -21.43 20.67 6.88
C TYR A 222 -22.12 19.77 5.84
N GLY A 223 -21.94 18.44 5.92
CA GLY A 223 -22.51 17.49 4.98
C GLY A 223 -22.00 17.69 3.55
N LEU A 224 -20.71 17.95 3.39
CA LEU A 224 -20.05 18.11 2.09
C LEU A 224 -19.07 16.96 1.85
N SER A 225 -18.96 16.51 0.61
CA SER A 225 -17.90 15.59 0.19
C SER A 225 -16.57 16.32 0.05
N TYR A 226 -15.53 15.86 0.76
CA TYR A 226 -14.18 16.40 0.61
C TYR A 226 -13.69 16.32 -0.85
N GLY A 227 -13.94 15.19 -1.53
CA GLY A 227 -13.49 15.01 -2.91
C GLY A 227 -14.09 16.03 -3.87
N MET A 228 -15.36 16.42 -3.66
CA MET A 228 -16.03 17.44 -4.48
C MET A 228 -15.41 18.83 -4.26
N VAL A 229 -15.16 19.20 -2.99
CA VAL A 229 -14.53 20.49 -2.66
C VAL A 229 -13.09 20.53 -3.18
N ASP A 230 -12.34 19.44 -3.02
CA ASP A 230 -10.96 19.32 -3.49
C ASP A 230 -10.86 19.38 -5.03
N GLU A 231 -11.77 18.72 -5.74
CA GLU A 231 -11.88 18.81 -7.19
C GLU A 231 -12.13 20.25 -7.65
N GLN A 232 -13.10 20.94 -7.04
CA GLN A 232 -13.38 22.33 -7.40
C GLN A 232 -12.25 23.30 -7.03
N THR A 233 -11.49 23.01 -5.96
CA THR A 233 -10.29 23.79 -5.60
C THR A 233 -9.18 23.64 -6.65
N ARG A 234 -9.15 22.53 -7.39
CA ARG A 234 -8.16 22.30 -8.45
C ARG A 234 -8.56 22.91 -9.79
N THR A 235 -9.86 23.01 -10.06
CA THR A 235 -10.37 23.52 -11.35
C THR A 235 -10.57 25.03 -11.36
N ASN A 236 -10.68 25.66 -10.19
CA ASN A 236 -10.94 27.09 -10.05
C ASN A 236 -9.76 27.79 -9.35
N PRO A 237 -9.55 29.10 -9.57
CA PRO A 237 -8.49 29.87 -8.91
C PRO A 237 -8.78 30.18 -7.42
N LEU A 238 -9.70 29.46 -6.78
CA LEU A 238 -10.16 29.66 -5.40
C LEU A 238 -9.40 28.75 -4.43
N ASP A 239 -9.12 29.22 -3.21
CA ASP A 239 -8.59 28.38 -2.14
C ASP A 239 -9.68 27.46 -1.58
N PHE A 240 -9.25 26.40 -0.90
CA PHE A 240 -10.13 25.40 -0.31
C PHE A 240 -11.24 26.01 0.56
N LEU A 241 -10.93 27.03 1.38
CA LEU A 241 -11.93 27.67 2.24
C LEU A 241 -12.94 28.52 1.44
N GLU A 242 -12.50 29.14 0.34
CA GLU A 242 -13.37 29.93 -0.54
C GLU A 242 -14.33 28.99 -1.30
N VAL A 243 -13.82 27.90 -1.85
CA VAL A 243 -14.64 26.85 -2.50
C VAL A 243 -15.59 26.20 -1.50
N PHE A 244 -15.11 25.91 -0.29
CA PHE A 244 -15.96 25.39 0.77
C PHE A 244 -17.10 26.36 1.10
N ASP A 245 -16.82 27.66 1.18
CA ASP A 245 -17.83 28.69 1.43
C ASP A 245 -18.86 28.79 0.30
N VAL A 246 -18.44 28.68 -0.97
CA VAL A 246 -19.34 28.57 -2.13
C VAL A 246 -20.33 27.43 -1.93
N PHE A 247 -19.87 26.26 -1.50
CA PHE A 247 -20.76 25.11 -1.26
C PHE A 247 -21.68 25.28 -0.07
N VAL A 248 -21.24 25.97 1.00
CA VAL A 248 -22.10 26.30 2.13
C VAL A 248 -23.21 27.25 1.71
N GLN A 249 -22.87 28.33 1.00
CA GLN A 249 -23.85 29.29 0.46
C GLN A 249 -24.79 28.63 -0.55
N PHE A 250 -24.27 27.75 -1.40
CA PHE A 250 -25.07 26.94 -2.31
C PHE A 250 -26.11 26.10 -1.55
N LYS A 251 -25.70 25.37 -0.50
CA LYS A 251 -26.62 24.58 0.35
C LYS A 251 -27.69 25.46 1.01
N GLU A 252 -27.31 26.64 1.49
CA GLU A 252 -28.24 27.60 2.08
C GLU A 252 -29.28 28.08 1.05
N ARG A 253 -28.86 28.44 -0.17
CA ARG A 253 -29.76 28.90 -1.24
C ARG A 253 -30.73 27.82 -1.72
N ILE A 254 -30.28 26.56 -1.80
CA ILE A 254 -31.17 25.46 -2.20
C ILE A 254 -32.06 24.98 -1.04
N GLY A 255 -31.86 25.49 0.19
CA GLY A 255 -32.58 25.05 1.39
C GLY A 255 -32.22 23.62 1.79
N MET A 256 -30.95 23.23 1.69
CA MET A 256 -30.47 21.92 2.09
C MET A 256 -29.86 21.98 3.50
N PRO A 257 -30.31 21.10 4.43
CA PRO A 257 -29.78 21.09 5.79
C PRO A 257 -28.33 20.61 5.84
N LYS A 258 -27.60 20.95 6.91
CA LYS A 258 -26.17 20.61 7.06
C LYS A 258 -25.95 19.11 7.17
N GLU A 259 -26.93 18.38 7.68
CA GLU A 259 -26.92 16.94 7.90
C GLU A 259 -27.02 16.14 6.59
N GLU A 260 -27.62 16.72 5.54
CA GLU A 260 -27.77 16.06 4.24
C GLU A 260 -26.46 16.14 3.45
N LEU A 261 -25.95 14.98 3.04
CA LEU A 261 -24.67 14.88 2.33
C LEU A 261 -24.82 15.32 0.86
N LEU A 262 -24.10 16.38 0.50
CA LEU A 262 -23.90 16.80 -0.88
C LEU A 262 -22.61 16.14 -1.43
N GLY A 263 -22.80 15.08 -2.22
CA GLY A 263 -21.70 14.30 -2.80
C GLY A 263 -21.28 14.70 -4.21
N TYR A 264 -22.08 15.49 -4.91
CA TYR A 264 -21.89 15.93 -6.29
C TYR A 264 -22.67 17.22 -6.53
N ILE A 265 -22.36 17.95 -7.61
CA ILE A 265 -23.12 19.13 -8.03
C ILE A 265 -24.39 18.66 -8.79
N PRO A 266 -25.60 18.84 -8.24
CA PRO A 266 -26.83 18.40 -8.86
C PRO A 266 -27.28 19.38 -9.95
N HIS A 267 -27.94 18.88 -11.00
CA HIS A 267 -28.53 19.74 -12.04
C HIS A 267 -29.82 20.40 -11.57
N CYS A 268 -30.68 19.65 -10.89
CA CYS A 268 -31.93 20.18 -10.37
C CYS A 268 -32.34 19.50 -9.07
N ARG A 269 -33.16 20.20 -8.29
CA ARG A 269 -33.87 19.67 -7.14
C ARG A 269 -35.36 19.75 -7.41
N MET A 270 -36.07 18.65 -7.19
CA MET A 270 -37.53 18.57 -7.36
C MET A 270 -38.13 17.77 -6.21
N ASN A 271 -39.15 18.30 -5.55
CA ASN A 271 -39.82 17.65 -4.40
C ASN A 271 -38.84 17.20 -3.31
N GLY A 272 -37.82 18.03 -3.03
CA GLY A 272 -36.78 17.75 -2.05
C GLY A 272 -35.68 16.79 -2.52
N LYS A 273 -35.84 16.10 -3.67
CA LYS A 273 -34.85 15.15 -4.20
C LYS A 273 -33.87 15.84 -5.16
N LEU A 274 -32.59 15.52 -5.02
CA LEU A 274 -31.55 15.94 -5.96
C LEU A 274 -31.51 15.03 -7.19
N HIS A 275 -31.50 15.64 -8.37
CA HIS A 275 -31.40 14.96 -9.65
C HIS A 275 -30.10 15.34 -10.37
N LYS A 276 -29.37 14.33 -10.82
CA LYS A 276 -28.15 14.50 -11.64
C LYS A 276 -28.44 15.01 -13.05
N SER A 277 -29.70 15.00 -13.47
CA SER A 277 -30.10 15.40 -14.81
C SER A 277 -31.60 15.65 -14.85
N ILE A 278 -32.06 16.52 -15.74
CA ILE A 278 -33.48 16.74 -16.02
C ILE A 278 -34.11 15.60 -16.85
N LEU A 279 -33.28 14.73 -17.45
CA LEU A 279 -33.75 13.68 -18.36
C LEU A 279 -34.82 12.73 -17.80
N PRO A 280 -34.77 12.29 -16.51
CA PRO A 280 -35.84 11.48 -15.94
C PRO A 280 -37.19 12.21 -15.94
N ILE A 281 -37.20 13.50 -15.58
CA ILE A 281 -38.40 14.34 -15.54
C ILE A 281 -38.97 14.51 -16.96
N LEU A 282 -38.10 14.74 -17.95
CA LEU A 282 -38.52 14.83 -19.35
C LEU A 282 -39.09 13.51 -19.87
N ARG A 283 -38.52 12.36 -19.48
CA ARG A 283 -39.01 11.04 -19.85
C ARG A 283 -40.40 10.78 -19.30
N ASP A 284 -40.62 11.09 -18.02
CA ASP A 284 -41.92 10.93 -17.37
C ASP A 284 -42.98 11.86 -17.98
N ALA A 285 -42.55 13.04 -18.44
CA ALA A 285 -43.39 13.97 -19.20
C ALA A 285 -43.61 13.57 -20.68
N GLY A 286 -42.91 12.54 -21.20
CA GLY A 286 -42.96 12.14 -22.61
C GLY A 286 -42.31 13.13 -23.57
N ILE A 287 -41.37 13.94 -23.10
CA ILE A 287 -40.67 14.97 -23.86
C ILE A 287 -39.25 14.49 -24.19
N THR A 288 -38.84 14.62 -25.45
CA THR A 288 -37.46 14.29 -25.82
C THR A 288 -36.51 15.40 -25.38
N SER A 289 -35.29 15.02 -24.97
CA SER A 289 -34.22 15.96 -24.58
C SER A 289 -34.01 17.05 -25.66
N ASN A 290 -33.92 16.65 -26.92
CA ASN A 290 -33.71 17.58 -28.02
C ASN A 290 -34.85 18.59 -28.18
N ALA A 291 -36.11 18.15 -28.01
CA ALA A 291 -37.26 19.05 -28.07
C ALA A 291 -37.22 20.08 -26.93
N PHE A 292 -36.88 19.64 -25.73
CA PHE A 292 -36.75 20.51 -24.55
C PHE A 292 -35.63 21.54 -24.73
N TYR A 293 -34.40 21.12 -25.05
CA TYR A 293 -33.28 22.05 -25.20
C TYR A 293 -33.45 22.99 -26.40
N THR A 294 -34.05 22.52 -27.50
CA THR A 294 -34.42 23.38 -28.63
C THR A 294 -35.43 24.45 -28.21
N TYR A 295 -36.42 24.08 -27.39
CA TYR A 295 -37.41 25.00 -26.86
C TYR A 295 -36.77 26.06 -25.96
N LYS A 296 -35.97 25.61 -24.98
CA LYS A 296 -35.22 26.44 -24.04
C LYS A 296 -34.35 27.47 -24.78
N TYR A 297 -33.56 27.01 -25.75
CA TYR A 297 -32.68 27.87 -26.55
C TYR A 297 -33.46 28.90 -27.39
N LYS A 298 -34.50 28.47 -28.13
CA LYS A 298 -35.27 29.38 -29.00
C LYS A 298 -36.04 30.45 -28.24
N ARG A 299 -36.43 30.17 -27.00
CA ARG A 299 -37.18 31.10 -26.14
C ARG A 299 -36.28 31.91 -25.21
N GLY A 300 -34.97 31.63 -25.16
CA GLY A 300 -34.02 32.34 -24.32
C GLY A 300 -34.16 32.04 -22.83
N TYR A 301 -34.68 30.86 -22.45
CA TYR A 301 -34.76 30.48 -21.04
C TYR A 301 -33.39 30.05 -20.52
N GLU A 302 -32.90 30.71 -19.47
CA GLU A 302 -31.69 30.31 -18.76
C GLU A 302 -32.00 29.16 -17.79
N ASN A 303 -33.09 29.29 -17.03
CA ASN A 303 -33.53 28.32 -16.04
C ASN A 303 -34.33 27.15 -16.66
N VAL A 304 -34.01 25.92 -16.24
CA VAL A 304 -34.67 24.71 -16.73
C VAL A 304 -36.14 24.64 -16.32
N PHE A 305 -36.50 25.06 -15.10
CA PHE A 305 -37.89 25.04 -14.62
C PHE A 305 -38.74 26.16 -15.22
N GLU A 306 -38.16 27.32 -15.53
CA GLU A 306 -38.88 28.36 -16.28
C GLU A 306 -39.24 27.88 -17.69
N ALA A 307 -38.33 27.15 -18.36
CA ALA A 307 -38.63 26.54 -19.64
C ALA A 307 -39.76 25.50 -19.54
N LEU A 308 -39.74 24.66 -18.50
CA LEU A 308 -40.81 23.68 -18.24
C LEU A 308 -42.15 24.34 -17.95
N LYS A 309 -42.17 25.44 -17.17
CA LYS A 309 -43.36 26.24 -16.93
C LYS A 309 -43.88 26.92 -18.20
N GLY A 310 -42.98 27.43 -19.04
CA GLY A 310 -43.31 27.95 -20.36
C GLY A 310 -44.00 26.89 -21.22
N MET A 311 -43.46 25.67 -21.26
CA MET A 311 -44.09 24.53 -21.94
C MET A 311 -45.44 24.16 -21.32
N GLN A 312 -45.56 24.16 -19.98
CA GLN A 312 -46.82 23.87 -19.27
C GLN A 312 -47.91 24.90 -19.59
N ALA A 313 -47.54 26.17 -19.76
CA ALA A 313 -48.47 27.25 -20.11
C ALA A 313 -48.88 27.26 -21.59
N GLU A 314 -48.14 26.60 -22.49
CA GLU A 314 -48.46 26.58 -23.92
C GLU A 314 -49.78 25.84 -24.18
N LYS A 315 -50.73 26.56 -24.80
CA LYS A 315 -52.00 26.03 -25.27
C LYS A 315 -51.97 25.90 -26.80
N ARG A 316 -52.72 24.92 -27.31
CA ARG A 316 -52.97 24.71 -28.73
C ARG A 316 -54.46 24.65 -28.99
N THR A 317 -54.86 25.15 -30.15
CA THR A 317 -56.26 25.11 -30.58
C THR A 317 -56.64 23.69 -30.99
N ALA A 318 -57.76 23.22 -30.46
CA ALA A 318 -58.44 21.99 -30.86
C ALA A 318 -59.92 22.30 -31.14
N TYR A 319 -60.62 21.40 -31.80
CA TYR A 319 -62.06 21.48 -32.00
C TYR A 319 -62.74 20.39 -31.19
N LEU A 320 -63.78 20.75 -30.46
CA LEU A 320 -64.54 19.80 -29.65
C LEU A 320 -65.54 19.07 -30.54
N ILE A 321 -65.24 17.83 -30.90
CA ILE A 321 -66.10 16.96 -31.72
C ILE A 321 -66.44 15.73 -30.89
N GLU A 322 -67.74 15.47 -30.71
CA GLU A 322 -68.24 14.32 -29.92
C GLU A 322 -67.61 14.23 -28.51
N GLY A 323 -67.35 15.38 -27.88
CA GLY A 323 -66.75 15.47 -26.54
C GLY A 323 -65.24 15.21 -26.49
N LYS A 324 -64.56 15.03 -27.63
CA LYS A 324 -63.10 14.84 -27.70
C LYS A 324 -62.42 16.02 -28.43
N PRO A 325 -61.24 16.47 -27.96
CA PRO A 325 -60.46 17.47 -28.67
C PRO A 325 -59.80 16.86 -29.91
N VAL A 326 -60.17 17.35 -31.10
CA VAL A 326 -59.59 16.96 -32.40
C VAL A 326 -58.77 18.11 -32.96
N PHE A 327 -57.58 17.84 -33.48
CA PHE A 327 -56.68 18.89 -34.00
C PHE A 327 -56.90 19.18 -35.49
N ASP A 328 -56.56 20.40 -35.92
CA ASP A 328 -56.73 20.89 -37.29
C ASP A 328 -56.16 19.93 -38.36
N VAL A 329 -55.00 19.30 -38.08
CA VAL A 329 -54.36 18.33 -38.98
C VAL A 329 -55.21 17.08 -39.22
N GLU A 330 -55.95 16.63 -38.21
CA GLU A 330 -56.83 15.45 -38.30
C GLU A 330 -58.17 15.83 -38.95
N LEU A 331 -58.65 17.05 -38.70
CA LEU A 331 -59.87 17.59 -39.27
C LEU A 331 -59.78 17.80 -40.77
N ARG A 332 -58.66 18.34 -41.27
CA ARG A 332 -58.43 18.55 -42.72
C ARG A 332 -58.45 17.26 -43.53
N LYS A 333 -58.27 16.08 -42.89
CA LYS A 333 -58.39 14.79 -43.56
C LYS A 333 -59.84 14.35 -43.76
N LYS A 334 -60.78 14.88 -42.98
CA LYS A 334 -62.19 14.45 -42.96
C LYS A 334 -63.16 15.51 -43.47
N TYR A 335 -62.82 16.79 -43.37
CA TYR A 335 -63.73 17.90 -43.64
C TYR A 335 -63.14 18.89 -44.66
N THR A 336 -64.02 19.48 -45.46
CA THR A 336 -63.65 20.54 -46.40
C THR A 336 -63.43 21.88 -45.69
N LYS A 337 -62.69 22.80 -46.32
CA LYS A 337 -62.37 24.12 -45.76
C LYS A 337 -63.62 24.89 -45.31
N ARG A 338 -64.69 24.85 -46.10
CA ARG A 338 -65.99 25.50 -45.80
C ARG A 338 -66.68 24.90 -44.57
N GLN A 339 -66.63 23.57 -44.41
CA GLN A 339 -67.16 22.88 -43.23
C GLN A 339 -66.36 23.22 -41.97
N MET A 340 -65.04 23.44 -42.09
CA MET A 340 -64.22 23.85 -40.95
C MET A 340 -64.48 25.30 -40.50
N GLU A 341 -64.88 26.19 -41.41
CA GLU A 341 -65.32 27.56 -41.09
C GLU A 341 -66.63 27.54 -40.27
N GLU A 342 -67.57 26.65 -40.60
CA GLU A 342 -68.81 26.45 -39.82
C GLU A 342 -68.53 25.88 -38.41
N MET A 343 -67.46 25.10 -38.26
CA MET A 343 -67.01 24.51 -36.99
C MET A 343 -66.17 25.46 -36.12
N GLU A 344 -66.01 26.74 -36.50
CA GLU A 344 -65.21 27.72 -35.76
C GLU A 344 -65.70 27.94 -34.32
N LYS A 345 -67.01 27.78 -34.08
CA LYS A 345 -67.63 27.85 -32.74
C LYS A 345 -67.22 26.71 -31.80
N LEU A 346 -66.63 25.63 -32.34
CA LEU A 346 -66.19 24.47 -31.56
C LEU A 346 -64.72 24.56 -31.13
N LYS A 347 -64.03 25.67 -31.47
CA LYS A 347 -62.63 25.87 -31.08
C LYS A 347 -62.49 26.00 -29.57
N ILE A 348 -61.63 25.17 -29.01
CA ILE A 348 -61.22 25.18 -27.60
C ILE A 348 -59.70 25.30 -27.50
N GLN A 349 -59.23 25.89 -26.40
CA GLN A 349 -57.80 25.93 -26.07
C GLN A 349 -57.47 24.78 -25.13
N VAL A 350 -56.59 23.87 -25.56
CA VAL A 350 -56.14 22.74 -24.75
C VAL A 350 -54.64 22.82 -24.51
N PRO A 351 -54.10 22.31 -23.39
CA PRO A 351 -52.65 22.26 -23.17
C PRO A 351 -51.94 21.54 -24.32
N ARG A 352 -50.83 22.13 -24.79
CA ARG A 352 -49.96 21.50 -25.79
C ARG A 352 -49.27 20.27 -25.24
N TYR A 353 -48.92 20.31 -23.95
CA TYR A 353 -48.28 19.23 -23.20
C TYR A 353 -49.19 18.80 -22.02
N PRO A 354 -50.17 17.91 -22.25
CA PRO A 354 -51.09 17.46 -21.20
C PRO A 354 -50.39 16.74 -20.04
N THR A 355 -49.35 15.97 -20.34
CA THR A 355 -48.55 15.23 -19.35
C THR A 355 -47.82 16.15 -18.36
N LEU A 356 -47.38 17.33 -18.82
CA LEU A 356 -46.75 18.33 -17.95
C LEU A 356 -47.72 18.96 -16.94
N GLN A 357 -49.02 18.90 -17.16
CA GLN A 357 -50.00 19.48 -16.23
C GLN A 357 -50.05 18.75 -14.88
N ALA A 358 -49.58 17.50 -14.83
CA ALA A 358 -49.53 16.71 -13.60
C ALA A 358 -48.32 17.06 -12.70
N PHE A 359 -47.38 17.86 -13.21
CA PHE A 359 -46.19 18.25 -12.49
C PHE A 359 -46.37 19.62 -11.82
N ASP A 360 -45.98 19.70 -10.56
CA ASP A 360 -45.84 20.96 -9.84
C ASP A 360 -44.39 21.44 -9.96
N PHE A 361 -44.18 22.52 -10.74
CA PHE A 361 -42.88 23.17 -10.90
C PHE A 361 -42.76 24.47 -10.08
N ASP A 362 -43.79 24.83 -9.34
CA ASP A 362 -43.82 26.05 -8.53
C ASP A 362 -43.39 25.79 -7.08
N THR A 363 -43.71 24.61 -6.55
CA THR A 363 -43.29 24.24 -5.19
C THR A 363 -42.08 23.29 -5.21
N GLY A 364 -41.06 23.60 -4.39
CA GLY A 364 -39.94 22.69 -4.14
C GLY A 364 -39.06 22.34 -5.35
N CYS A 365 -39.09 23.16 -6.42
CA CYS A 365 -38.29 23.00 -7.63
C CYS A 365 -37.25 24.10 -7.74
N CYS A 366 -35.97 23.74 -7.91
CA CYS A 366 -34.93 24.72 -8.20
C CYS A 366 -33.85 24.18 -9.14
N ASP A 367 -33.38 25.06 -10.02
CA ASP A 367 -32.25 24.80 -10.91
C ASP A 367 -30.96 24.96 -10.11
N THR A 368 -30.49 23.84 -9.56
CA THR A 368 -29.35 23.85 -8.64
C THR A 368 -28.04 24.09 -9.37
N GLU A 369 -27.92 23.72 -10.64
CA GLU A 369 -26.73 24.01 -11.43
C GLU A 369 -26.60 25.52 -11.67
N GLN A 370 -27.69 26.18 -12.06
CA GLN A 370 -27.69 27.63 -12.22
C GLN A 370 -27.31 28.32 -10.91
N ILE A 371 -27.96 27.96 -9.79
CA ILE A 371 -27.66 28.55 -8.47
C ILE A 371 -26.19 28.34 -8.10
N TYR A 372 -25.62 27.15 -8.35
CA TYR A 372 -24.22 26.88 -8.07
C TYR A 372 -23.29 27.83 -8.84
N TYR A 373 -23.50 27.98 -10.15
CA TYR A 373 -22.67 28.87 -10.97
C TYR A 373 -22.86 30.35 -10.62
N GLU A 374 -24.06 30.76 -10.21
CA GLU A 374 -24.29 32.12 -9.68
C GLU A 374 -23.45 32.39 -8.42
N VAL A 375 -23.43 31.45 -7.46
CA VAL A 375 -22.60 31.60 -6.25
C VAL A 375 -21.11 31.57 -6.60
N LEU A 376 -20.69 30.63 -7.46
CA LEU A 376 -19.30 30.51 -7.86
C LEU A 376 -18.79 31.75 -8.58
N ASN A 377 -19.53 32.25 -9.57
CA ASN A 377 -19.14 33.43 -10.35
C ASN A 377 -19.12 34.69 -9.49
N SER A 378 -20.08 34.86 -8.57
CA SER A 378 -20.07 35.95 -7.59
C SER A 378 -18.78 35.93 -6.77
N LYS A 379 -18.32 34.75 -6.34
CA LYS A 379 -17.08 34.60 -5.57
C LYS A 379 -15.82 34.81 -6.40
N LEU A 380 -15.83 34.44 -7.68
CA LEU A 380 -14.72 34.71 -8.59
C LEU A 380 -14.58 36.22 -8.85
N GLN A 381 -15.68 36.93 -9.05
CA GLN A 381 -15.69 38.40 -9.23
C GLN A 381 -15.15 39.12 -7.99
N GLU A 382 -15.62 38.76 -6.79
CA GLU A 382 -15.07 39.30 -5.53
C GLU A 382 -13.55 39.11 -5.43
N LYS A 383 -13.03 37.96 -5.89
CA LYS A 383 -11.60 37.68 -5.88
C LYS A 383 -10.82 38.49 -6.90
N GLU A 384 -11.33 38.64 -8.12
CA GLU A 384 -10.73 39.49 -9.15
C GLU A 384 -10.63 40.95 -8.67
N GLU A 385 -11.72 41.50 -8.11
CA GLU A 385 -11.75 42.86 -7.57
C GLU A 385 -10.74 43.06 -6.43
N THR A 386 -10.64 42.10 -5.50
CA THR A 386 -9.64 42.16 -4.42
C THR A 386 -8.21 42.08 -4.95
N MET A 387 -7.93 41.30 -5.98
CA MET A 387 -6.60 41.22 -6.59
C MET A 387 -6.24 42.52 -7.32
N GLU A 388 -7.18 43.14 -8.03
CA GLU A 388 -6.96 44.44 -8.69
C GLU A 388 -6.66 45.55 -7.69
N LEU A 389 -7.36 45.60 -6.55
CA LEU A 389 -7.12 46.56 -5.47
C LEU A 389 -5.74 46.43 -4.80
N HIS A 390 -5.11 45.25 -4.83
CA HIS A 390 -3.77 45.03 -4.28
C HIS A 390 -2.64 45.29 -5.30
N MET A 391 -2.98 45.53 -6.57
CA MET A 391 -2.02 45.86 -7.65
C MET A 391 -1.93 47.37 -7.95
N VAL A 392 -2.76 48.19 -7.31
CA VAL A 392 -2.73 49.66 -7.32
C VAL A 392 -2.11 50.16 -6.02
#